data_AF-A0A095TA04-F1
#
_entry.id   AF-A0A095TA04-F1
#
_cell.length_a   1.000
_cell.length_b   1.000
_cell.length_c   1.000
_cell.angle_alpha   90.00
_cell.angle_beta   90.00
_cell.angle_gamma   90.00
#
_symmetry.space_group_name_H-M   'P 1'
#
loop_
_entity.id
_entity.type
_entity.pdbx_description
1 polymer ?
#
loop_
_entity_poly.entity_id
_entity_poly.type
_entity_poly.pdbx_seq_one_letter_code
_entity_poly.pdbx_strand_id
1 'polypeptide(L)' 'MVGFNKLITPQIITVLYALTLVLSLLGAFINLSKGKVSEAIVLLVIAVFSRVFFECVIVNFKNNEYLKRIAEALQKRQP' A
#
# COMPACT_ATOMS: atom_id res chain seq x y z
N MET A 1 15.30 -13.48 -17.83
CA MET A 1 14.25 -13.61 -16.80
C MET A 1 14.79 -13.05 -15.49
N VAL A 2 14.62 -11.74 -15.25
CA VAL A 2 14.95 -11.14 -13.95
C VAL A 2 13.97 -11.70 -12.93
N GLY A 3 14.51 -12.35 -11.90
CA GLY A 3 13.75 -13.13 -10.94
C GLY A 3 12.70 -12.30 -10.21
N PHE A 4 11.44 -12.56 -10.53
CA PHE A 4 10.24 -12.26 -9.73
C PHE A 4 10.19 -13.08 -8.43
N ASN A 5 11.34 -13.46 -7.85
CA ASN A 5 11.43 -14.52 -6.85
C ASN A 5 11.50 -14.03 -5.40
N LYS A 6 11.18 -12.76 -5.15
CA LYS A 6 10.72 -12.29 -3.86
C LYS A 6 9.80 -11.13 -4.14
N LEU A 7 8.56 -11.25 -3.71
CA LEU A 7 7.57 -10.17 -3.68
C LEU A 7 8.02 -9.11 -2.65
N ILE A 8 9.18 -8.48 -2.88
CA ILE A 8 9.66 -7.36 -2.07
C ILE A 8 8.66 -6.20 -2.23
N THR A 9 8.00 -6.07 -3.40
CA THR A 9 7.08 -4.97 -3.70
C THR A 9 5.90 -4.84 -2.72
N PRO A 10 5.05 -5.85 -2.47
CA PRO A 10 3.99 -5.73 -1.47
C PRO A 10 4.53 -5.55 -0.05
N GLN A 11 5.69 -6.12 0.30
CA GLN A 11 6.31 -5.91 1.61
C GLN A 11 6.83 -4.47 1.78
N ILE A 12 7.47 -3.90 0.75
CA ILE A 12 7.89 -2.49 0.72
C ILE A 12 6.68 -1.60 0.87
N ILE A 13 5.59 -1.87 0.13
CA ILE A 13 4.35 -1.08 0.21
C ILE A 13 3.79 -1.10 1.64
N THR A 14 3.79 -2.26 2.32
CA THR A 14 3.37 -2.36 3.72
C THR A 14 4.26 -1.54 4.67
N VAL A 15 5.58 -1.55 4.48
CA VAL A 15 6.51 -0.73 5.27
C VAL A 15 6.27 0.76 5.02
N LEU A 16 6.06 1.14 3.76
CA LEU A 16 5.81 2.52 3.33
C LEU A 16 4.47 3.04 3.87
N TYR A 17 3.45 2.17 3.89
CA TYR A 17 2.17 2.39 4.56
C TYR A 17 2.36 2.64 6.06
N ALA A 18 3.07 1.76 6.76
CA ALA A 18 3.30 1.91 8.20
C ALA A 18 4.02 3.23 8.51
N LEU A 19 5.03 3.57 7.70
CA LEU A 19 5.78 4.82 7.83
C LEU A 19 4.89 6.05 7.60
N THR A 20 4.11 6.07 6.52
CA THR A 20 3.21 7.19 6.21
C THR A 20 2.12 7.37 7.27
N LEU A 21 1.62 6.27 7.85
CA LEU A 21 0.64 6.32 8.92
C LEU A 21 1.25 6.91 10.21
N VAL A 22 2.45 6.47 10.61
CA VAL A 22 3.18 7.02 11.77
C VAL A 22 3.46 8.51 11.57
N LEU A 23 3.94 8.92 10.40
CA LEU A 23 4.22 10.32 10.10
C LEU A 23 2.94 11.18 10.13
N SER A 24 1.83 10.66 9.61
CA SER A 24 0.54 11.38 9.62
C SER A 24 0.00 11.55 11.03
N LEU A 25 0.14 10.54 11.88
CA LEU A 25 -0.26 10.61 13.29
C LEU A 25 0.61 11.59 14.09
N LEU A 26 1.93 11.56 13.90
CA LEU A 26 2.86 12.51 14.53
C LEU A 26 2.56 13.95 14.08
N GLY A 27 2.33 14.14 12.78
CA GLY A 27 1.93 15.44 12.23
C GLY A 27 0.61 15.94 12.81
N ALA A 28 -0.38 15.06 12.98
CA ALA A 28 -1.65 15.42 13.59
C ALA A 28 -1.48 15.83 15.06
N PHE A 29 -0.67 15.08 15.82
CA PHE A 29 -0.38 15.40 17.22
C PHE A 29 0.32 16.76 17.37
N ILE A 30 1.35 17.04 16.55
CA ILE A 30 2.06 18.32 16.56
C ILE A 30 1.13 19.49 16.22
N ASN A 31 0.24 19.32 15.23
CA ASN A 31 -0.72 20.37 14.85
C ASN A 31 -1.77 20.60 15.94
N LEU A 32 -2.21 19.54 16.63
CA LEU A 32 -3.12 19.66 17.77
C LEU A 32 -2.47 20.44 18.92
N SER A 33 -1.20 20.17 19.25
CA SER A 33 -0.44 20.93 20.26
C SER A 33 -0.28 22.41 19.91
N LYS A 34 -0.34 22.77 18.62
CA LYS A 34 -0.27 24.16 18.13
C LYS A 34 -1.65 24.84 17.99
N GLY A 35 -2.73 24.16 18.38
CA GLY A 35 -4.10 24.67 18.27
C GLY A 35 -4.67 24.64 16.84
N LYS A 36 -3.96 24.03 15.88
CA LYS A 36 -4.36 23.93 14.47
C LYS A 36 -5.24 22.70 14.24
N VAL A 37 -6.45 22.75 14.79
CA VAL A 37 -7.38 21.61 14.80
C VAL A 37 -7.81 21.20 13.39
N SER A 38 -8.02 22.17 12.48
CA SER A 38 -8.39 21.90 11.09
C SER A 38 -7.30 21.11 10.34
N GLU A 39 -6.03 21.50 10.50
CA GLU A 39 -4.89 20.81 9.89
C GLU A 39 -4.71 19.39 10.44
N ALA A 40 -4.95 19.19 11.75
CA ALA A 40 -4.92 17.87 12.36
C ALA A 40 -6.03 16.95 11.82
N ILE A 41 -7.26 17.46 11.64
CA ILE A 41 -8.37 16.70 11.05
C ILE A 41 -8.04 16.28 9.62
N VAL A 42 -7.50 17.19 8.80
CA VAL A 42 -7.09 16.87 7.42
C VAL A 42 -6.03 15.77 7.39
N LEU A 43 -5.04 15.82 8.29
CA LEU A 43 -4.02 14.77 8.40
C LEU A 43 -4.60 13.40 8.79
N LEU A 44 -5.62 13.37 9.65
CA LEU A 44 -6.32 12.12 9.99
C LEU A 44 -7.10 11.56 8.79
N VAL A 45 -7.76 12.42 8.02
CA VAL A 45 -8.46 12.00 6.79
C VAL A 45 -7.46 11.45 5.77
N ILE A 46 -6.32 12.12 5.59
CA ILE A 46 -5.23 11.64 4.72
C ILE A 46 -4.69 10.29 5.20
N ALA A 47 -4.57 10.07 6.51
CA ALA A 47 -4.12 8.78 7.06
C ALA A 47 -5.10 7.64 6.77
N VAL A 48 -6.41 7.91 6.79
CA VAL A 48 -7.43 6.92 6.39
C VAL A 48 -7.37 6.67 4.89
N PHE A 49 -7.25 7.73 4.09
CA PHE A 49 -7.18 7.61 2.63
C PHE A 49 -5.93 6.84 2.18
N SER A 50 -4.78 7.09 2.81
CA SER A 50 -3.53 6.38 2.50
C SER A 50 -3.67 4.88 2.74
N ARG A 51 -4.39 4.45 3.79
CA ARG A 51 -4.69 3.04 4.04
C ARG A 51 -5.45 2.41 2.87
N VAL A 52 -6.56 3.03 2.45
CA VAL A 52 -7.38 2.53 1.33
C VAL A 52 -6.54 2.46 0.06
N PHE A 53 -5.76 3.50 -0.22
CA PHE A 53 -4.90 3.57 -1.39
C PHE A 53 -3.86 2.43 -1.42
N PHE A 54 -3.11 2.23 -0.33
CA PHE A 54 -2.08 1.19 -0.27
C PHE A 54 -2.68 -0.22 -0.33
N GLU A 55 -3.83 -0.46 0.30
CA GLU A 55 -4.55 -1.74 0.20
C GLU A 55 -4.97 -2.01 -1.26
N CYS A 56 -5.51 -1.01 -1.98
CA CYS A 56 -5.84 -1.14 -3.40
C CYS A 56 -4.62 -1.47 -4.28
N VAL A 57 -3.47 -0.83 -4.02
CA VAL A 57 -2.23 -1.10 -4.75
C VAL A 57 -1.79 -2.56 -4.54
N ILE A 58 -1.81 -3.05 -3.29
CA ILE A 58 -1.46 -4.45 -2.98
C ILE A 58 -2.41 -5.43 -3.67
N VAL A 59 -3.72 -5.15 -3.68
CA VAL A 59 -4.71 -6.00 -4.37
C VAL A 59 -4.42 -6.07 -5.88
N ASN A 60 -4.08 -4.96 -6.52
CA ASN A 60 -3.72 -4.95 -7.93
C ASN A 60 -2.48 -5.81 -8.23
N PHE A 61 -1.45 -5.76 -7.38
CA PHE A 61 -0.28 -6.63 -7.54
C PHE A 61 -0.64 -8.11 -7.43
N LYS A 62 -1.49 -8.47 -6.46
CA LYS A 62 -1.99 -9.85 -6.33
C LYS A 62 -2.79 -10.28 -7.56
N ASN A 63 -3.67 -9.41 -8.08
CA ASN A 63 -4.44 -9.70 -9.28
C ASN A 63 -3.55 -9.97 -10.50
N ASN A 64 -2.49 -9.17 -10.67
CA ASN A 64 -1.54 -9.37 -11.75
C ASN A 64 -0.78 -10.70 -11.60
N GLU A 65 -0.45 -11.10 -10.38
CA GLU A 65 0.15 -12.41 -10.10
C GLU A 65 -0.81 -13.56 -10.42
N TYR A 66 -2.09 -13.45 -10.05
CA TYR A 66 -3.09 -14.45 -10.39
C TYR A 66 -3.24 -14.63 -11.90
N LEU A 67 -3.28 -13.54 -12.67
CA LEU A 67 -3.33 -13.58 -14.13
C LEU A 67 -2.11 -14.31 -14.71
N LYS A 68 -0.92 -14.03 -14.17
CA LYS A 68 0.32 -14.70 -14.58
C LYS A 68 0.25 -16.21 -14.32
N ARG A 69 -0.19 -16.64 -13.13
CA ARG A 69 -0.35 -18.06 -12.79
C ARG A 69 -1.36 -18.77 -13.70
N ILE A 70 -2.47 -18.10 -14.05
CA ILE A 70 -3.47 -18.63 -14.98
C ILE A 70 -2.86 -18.80 -16.38
N ALA A 71 -2.12 -17.80 -16.87
CA ALA A 71 -1.45 -17.87 -18.17
C ALA A 71 -0.42 -19.02 -18.23
N GLU A 72 0.40 -19.19 -17.19
CA GLU A 72 1.37 -20.30 -17.09
C GLU A 72 0.66 -21.67 -17.04
N ALA A 73 -0.46 -21.79 -16.33
CA ALA A 73 -1.25 -23.01 -16.28
C ALA A 73 -1.91 -23.36 -17.63
N LEU A 74 -2.33 -22.34 -18.39
CA LEU A 74 -2.87 -22.52 -19.74
C LEU A 74 -1.79 -22.95 -20.74
N GLN A 75 -0.60 -22.36 -20.69
CA GLN A 75 0.54 -22.78 -21.52
C GLN A 75 0.93 -24.24 -21.25
N LYS A 76 0.93 -24.67 -19.98
CA LYS A 76 1.27 -26.05 -19.62
C LYS A 76 0.21 -27.09 -20.02
N ARG A 77 -0.99 -26.64 -20.40
CA ARG A 77 -2.10 -27.48 -20.89
C ARG A 77 -2.18 -27.54 -22.42
N GLN A 78 -1.41 -26.73 -23.15
CA GLN A 78 -1.29 -26.89 -24.60
C GLN A 78 -0.28 -28.04 -24.87
N PRO A 79 -0.65 -29.06 -25.67
CA PRO A 79 0.21 -30.18 -26.00
C PRO A 79 1.40 -29.80 -26.88
#